data_AF-A0A9E4DZC2-F1
#
_entry.id   AF-A0A9E4DZC2-F1
#
_cell.length_a   1.000
_cell.length_b   1.000
_cell.length_c   1.000
_cell.angle_alpha   90.00
_cell.angle_beta   90.00
_cell.angle_gamma   90.00
#
_symmetry.space_group_name_H-M   'P 1'
#
loop_
_entity.id
_entity.type
_entity.pdbx_description
1 polymer ?
#
loop_
_entity_poly.entity_id
_entity_poly.type
_entity_poly.pdbx_seq_one_letter_code
_entity_poly.pdbx_strand_id
1 'polypeptide(L)'
;PFWKLYELDAHILMLGVPYLRCTFFHVIEQLVQVRYRQWRKVDAWVQEPDGRKRPLPAFSYSPRPGFVGNDFNKFGAMLEGRELVQVGAVGNAVARRFRARDALEVGLAEYRKDSLLFAIAGGSLTQLRDGVLTEELHNEKSVIDPAKIYERKQ
;
A
#
# COMPACT_ATOMS: atom_id res chain seq x y z
N PRO A 1 4.16 -8.51 -12.26
CA PRO A 1 2.71 -8.77 -12.00
C PRO A 1 1.89 -7.49 -11.79
N PHE A 2 2.35 -6.55 -10.95
CA PHE A 2 1.51 -5.41 -10.56
C PHE A 2 1.11 -4.45 -11.69
N TRP A 3 1.96 -4.23 -12.71
CA TRP A 3 1.59 -3.42 -13.87
C TRP A 3 0.38 -3.99 -14.63
N LYS A 4 0.23 -5.32 -14.69
CA LYS A 4 -0.93 -5.97 -15.32
C LYS A 4 -2.24 -5.64 -14.60
N LEU A 5 -2.20 -5.33 -13.29
CA LEU A 5 -3.40 -4.91 -12.55
C LEU A 5 -3.92 -3.56 -13.06
N TYR A 6 -3.02 -2.64 -13.45
CA TYR A 6 -3.40 -1.39 -14.08
C TYR A 6 -3.98 -1.61 -15.48
N GLU A 7 -3.30 -2.41 -16.31
CA GLU A 7 -3.73 -2.67 -17.70
C GLU A 7 -5.11 -3.34 -17.77
N LEU A 8 -5.43 -4.21 -16.82
CA LEU A 8 -6.69 -4.95 -16.76
C LEU A 8 -7.82 -4.17 -16.04
N ASP A 9 -7.59 -2.91 -15.66
CA ASP A 9 -8.52 -2.13 -14.82
C ASP A 9 -8.98 -2.89 -13.56
N ALA A 10 -8.03 -3.57 -12.91
CA ALA A 10 -8.32 -4.43 -11.79
C ALA A 10 -8.75 -3.64 -10.55
N HIS A 11 -9.56 -4.26 -9.71
CA HIS A 11 -9.84 -3.76 -8.37
C HIS A 11 -8.88 -4.37 -7.36
N ILE A 12 -8.41 -3.55 -6.42
CA ILE A 12 -7.64 -3.96 -5.27
C ILE A 12 -8.59 -3.98 -4.07
N LEU A 13 -8.60 -5.10 -3.36
CA LEU A 13 -9.36 -5.29 -2.13
C LEU A 13 -8.38 -5.46 -0.96
N MET A 14 -8.50 -4.59 0.03
CA MET A 14 -7.78 -4.66 1.29
C MET A 14 -8.75 -5.17 2.35
N LEU A 15 -8.43 -6.30 2.97
CA LEU A 15 -9.26 -6.94 3.99
C LEU A 15 -8.58 -6.84 5.34
N GLY A 16 -9.07 -5.95 6.20
CA GLY A 16 -8.63 -5.89 7.58
C GLY A 16 -7.22 -5.35 7.77
N VAL A 17 -6.70 -4.59 6.80
CA VAL A 17 -5.36 -4.01 6.83
C VAL A 17 -5.40 -2.53 6.41
N PRO A 18 -4.52 -1.68 6.97
CA PRO A 18 -4.38 -0.29 6.53
C PRO A 18 -3.63 -0.20 5.20
N TYR A 19 -3.64 0.97 4.56
CA TYR A 19 -2.94 1.21 3.29
C TYR A 19 -1.43 1.02 3.36
N LEU A 20 -0.83 1.04 4.56
CA LEU A 20 0.57 0.65 4.79
C LEU A 20 0.92 -0.71 4.16
N ARG A 21 -0.06 -1.61 4.02
CA ARG A 21 0.10 -2.96 3.43
C ARG A 21 -0.26 -3.02 1.94
N CYS A 22 -0.55 -1.89 1.30
CA CYS A 22 -0.89 -1.86 -0.12
C CYS A 22 0.37 -1.93 -0.99
N THR A 23 0.80 -3.13 -1.36
CA THR A 23 1.99 -3.35 -2.20
C THR A 23 1.90 -2.66 -3.56
N PHE A 24 0.69 -2.44 -4.09
CA PHE A 24 0.49 -1.78 -5.37
C PHE A 24 1.03 -0.34 -5.40
N PHE A 25 1.01 0.37 -4.27
CA PHE A 25 1.49 1.75 -4.21
C PHE A 25 2.99 1.86 -4.52
N HIS A 26 3.79 0.81 -4.29
CA HIS A 26 5.19 0.78 -4.70
C HIS A 26 5.38 0.90 -6.22
N VAL A 27 4.38 0.51 -7.04
CA VAL A 27 4.44 0.72 -8.50
C VAL A 27 4.49 2.21 -8.82
N ILE A 28 3.72 3.03 -8.11
CA ILE A 28 3.72 4.49 -8.29
C ILE A 28 5.10 5.04 -7.94
N GLU A 29 5.68 4.65 -6.80
CA GLU A 29 7.03 5.06 -6.40
C GLU A 29 8.10 4.70 -7.45
N GLN A 30 7.98 3.51 -8.03
CA GLN A 30 8.87 3.05 -9.10
C GLN A 30 8.71 3.88 -10.36
N LEU A 31 7.49 4.22 -10.78
CA LEU A 31 7.26 4.99 -12.00
C LEU A 31 7.79 6.42 -11.89
N VAL A 32 7.63 7.05 -10.72
CA VAL A 32 8.13 8.41 -10.48
C VAL A 32 9.60 8.46 -10.04
N GLN A 33 10.23 7.31 -9.84
CA GLN A 33 11.62 7.17 -9.37
C GLN A 33 11.89 8.02 -8.11
N VAL A 34 11.13 7.80 -7.05
CA VAL A 34 11.26 8.55 -5.78
C VAL A 34 12.69 8.61 -5.25
N ARG A 35 13.08 9.76 -4.71
CA ARG A 35 14.47 10.05 -4.33
C ARG A 35 14.99 9.18 -3.19
N TYR A 36 14.11 8.73 -2.29
CA TYR A 36 14.46 7.95 -1.11
C TYR A 36 14.57 6.44 -1.38
N ARG A 37 14.47 5.99 -2.65
CA ARG A 37 14.70 4.61 -3.08
C ARG A 37 15.78 4.52 -4.16
N GLN A 38 16.27 3.30 -4.39
CA GLN A 38 17.28 3.00 -5.39
C GLN A 38 17.15 1.57 -5.90
N TRP A 39 17.55 1.34 -7.15
CA TRP A 39 17.71 0.00 -7.68
C TRP A 39 18.93 -0.68 -7.06
N ARG A 40 18.74 -1.87 -6.53
CA ARG A 40 19.80 -2.74 -6.01
C ARG A 40 19.73 -4.08 -6.70
N LYS A 41 20.88 -4.61 -7.09
CA LYS A 41 20.99 -6.00 -7.53
C LYS A 41 20.65 -6.90 -6.34
N VAL A 42 19.87 -7.94 -6.58
CA VAL A 42 19.55 -8.97 -5.59
C VAL A 42 19.92 -10.33 -6.15
N ASP A 43 20.41 -11.21 -5.27
CA ASP A 43 20.75 -12.57 -5.65
C ASP A 43 19.47 -13.37 -5.85
N ALA A 44 19.29 -13.88 -7.07
CA ALA A 44 18.13 -14.66 -7.47
C ALA A 44 18.55 -15.80 -8.39
N TRP A 45 17.70 -16.84 -8.42
CA TRP A 45 17.91 -18.04 -9.21
C TRP A 45 16.58 -18.49 -9.80
N VAL A 46 16.62 -19.10 -10.97
CA VAL A 46 15.48 -19.84 -11.54
C VAL A 46 15.80 -21.32 -11.48
N GLN A 47 14.81 -22.13 -11.13
CA GLN A 47 14.88 -23.57 -11.24
C GLN A 47 14.40 -23.98 -12.62
N GLU A 48 15.27 -24.65 -13.36
CA GLU A 48 14.95 -25.22 -14.67
C GLU A 48 14.10 -26.51 -14.50
N PRO A 49 13.39 -26.98 -15.54
CA PRO A 49 12.56 -28.18 -15.45
C PRO A 49 13.32 -29.45 -15.05
N ASP A 50 14.63 -29.51 -15.31
CA ASP A 50 15.54 -30.60 -14.92
C ASP A 50 16.00 -30.52 -13.44
N GLY A 51 15.53 -29.51 -12.69
CA GLY A 51 15.87 -29.28 -11.29
C GLY A 51 17.12 -28.45 -11.06
N ARG A 52 17.90 -28.13 -12.10
CA ARG A 52 19.10 -27.30 -11.98
C ARG A 52 18.73 -25.85 -11.65
N LYS A 53 19.54 -25.21 -10.79
CA LYS A 53 19.42 -23.78 -10.51
C LYS A 53 20.35 -22.98 -11.43
N ARG A 54 19.82 -21.94 -12.06
CA ARG A 54 20.59 -20.98 -12.85
C ARG A 54 20.45 -19.58 -12.24
N PRO A 55 21.55 -18.81 -12.12
CA PRO A 55 21.50 -17.42 -11.67
C PRO A 55 20.55 -16.58 -12.55
N LEU A 56 19.80 -15.71 -11.91
CA LEU A 56 18.93 -14.72 -12.55
C LEU A 56 19.39 -13.31 -12.15
N PRO A 57 19.86 -12.48 -13.09
CA PRO A 57 20.05 -11.06 -12.82
C PRO A 57 18.73 -10.42 -12.40
N ALA A 58 18.60 -10.06 -11.13
CA ALA A 58 17.40 -9.45 -10.56
C ALA A 58 17.74 -8.14 -9.87
N PHE A 59 16.77 -7.22 -9.90
CA PHE A 59 16.88 -5.91 -9.25
C PHE A 59 15.65 -5.66 -8.38
N SER A 60 15.88 -5.06 -7.22
CA SER A 60 14.83 -4.59 -6.30
C SER A 60 14.91 -3.08 -6.16
N TYR A 61 13.76 -2.41 -6.09
CA TYR A 61 13.67 -0.97 -5.84
C TYR A 61 13.55 -0.70 -4.34
N SER A 62 14.69 -0.71 -3.67
CA SER A 62 14.80 -0.74 -2.21
C SER A 62 14.98 0.66 -1.62
N PRO A 63 14.63 0.87 -0.34
CA PRO A 63 14.94 2.09 0.37
C PRO A 63 16.45 2.43 0.35
N ARG A 64 16.75 3.73 0.32
CA ARG A 64 18.10 4.24 0.59
C ARG A 64 18.39 4.19 2.10
N PRO A 65 19.68 4.13 2.51
CA PRO A 65 20.05 4.33 3.90
C PRO A 65 19.46 5.64 4.45
N GLY A 66 18.93 5.62 5.68
CA GLY A 66 18.27 6.79 6.29
C GLY A 66 16.81 7.01 5.87
N PHE A 67 16.20 6.09 5.11
CA PHE A 67 14.78 6.16 4.80
C PHE A 67 13.93 6.04 6.08
N VAL A 68 13.05 7.01 6.29
CA VAL A 68 12.24 7.16 7.51
C VAL A 68 11.02 6.24 7.59
N GLY A 69 10.67 5.57 6.48
CA GLY A 69 9.46 4.73 6.38
C GLY A 69 8.39 5.33 5.48
N ASN A 70 7.43 4.49 5.08
CA ASN A 70 6.31 4.91 4.24
C ASN A 70 5.10 5.28 5.10
N ASP A 71 4.37 6.33 4.71
CA ASP A 71 3.01 6.62 5.13
C ASP A 71 2.07 6.52 3.92
N PHE A 72 1.61 5.30 3.64
CA PHE A 72 0.62 5.05 2.59
C PHE A 72 -0.80 5.37 3.03
N ASN A 73 -1.06 5.53 4.33
CA ASN A 73 -2.37 5.94 4.82
C ASN A 73 -2.68 7.37 4.37
N LYS A 74 -1.66 8.24 4.29
CA LYS A 74 -1.81 9.60 3.74
C LYS A 74 -2.43 9.57 2.35
N PHE A 75 -1.91 8.72 1.47
CA PHE A 75 -2.42 8.59 0.12
C PHE A 75 -3.78 7.89 0.06
N GLY A 76 -3.96 6.82 0.83
CA GLY A 76 -5.25 6.14 0.94
C GLY A 76 -6.38 7.05 1.40
N ALA A 77 -6.13 7.91 2.39
CA ALA A 77 -7.07 8.91 2.86
C ALA A 77 -7.45 9.94 1.77
N MET A 78 -6.51 10.31 0.90
CA MET A 78 -6.81 11.15 -0.27
C MET A 78 -7.73 10.44 -1.26
N LEU A 79 -7.52 9.15 -1.51
CA LEU A 79 -8.39 8.38 -2.39
C LEU A 79 -9.80 8.25 -1.80
N GLU A 80 -9.91 7.99 -0.50
CA GLU A 80 -11.19 7.97 0.23
C GLU A 80 -11.90 9.32 0.15
N GLY A 81 -11.18 10.43 0.37
CA GLY A 81 -11.73 11.79 0.28
C GLY A 81 -12.16 12.21 -1.12
N ARG A 82 -11.74 11.49 -2.18
CA ARG A 82 -12.19 11.67 -3.56
C ARG A 82 -13.29 10.70 -3.98
N GLU A 83 -13.82 9.91 -3.04
CA GLU A 83 -14.84 8.89 -3.29
C GLU A 83 -14.38 7.80 -4.28
N LEU A 84 -13.07 7.60 -4.42
CA LEU A 84 -12.47 6.56 -5.28
C LEU A 84 -12.33 5.21 -4.57
N VAL A 85 -12.67 5.17 -3.28
CA VAL A 85 -12.59 3.98 -2.43
C VAL A 85 -13.96 3.67 -1.87
N GLN A 86 -14.40 2.44 -2.05
CA GLN A 86 -15.52 1.88 -1.30
C GLN A 86 -14.99 1.31 0.01
N VAL A 87 -15.44 1.90 1.13
CA VAL A 87 -15.11 1.43 2.48
C VAL A 87 -16.33 0.70 3.05
N GLY A 88 -16.10 -0.45 3.67
CA GLY A 88 -17.17 -1.25 4.27
C GLY A 88 -16.65 -2.32 5.21
N ALA A 89 -17.48 -3.32 5.49
CA ALA A 89 -17.19 -4.41 6.41
C ALA A 89 -17.24 -5.76 5.69
N VAL A 90 -16.27 -6.63 6.00
CA VAL A 90 -16.34 -8.07 5.67
C VAL A 90 -16.04 -8.84 6.95
N GLY A 91 -17.09 -9.36 7.60
CA GLY A 91 -16.99 -9.78 8.99
C GLY A 91 -16.58 -8.61 9.89
N ASN A 92 -15.57 -8.79 10.73
CA ASN A 92 -15.04 -7.71 11.59
C ASN A 92 -13.96 -6.86 10.92
N ALA A 93 -13.55 -7.21 9.69
CA ALA A 93 -12.52 -6.49 8.98
C ALA A 93 -13.08 -5.23 8.33
N VAL A 94 -12.39 -4.09 8.50
CA VAL A 94 -12.62 -2.94 7.62
C VAL A 94 -12.06 -3.29 6.24
N ALA A 95 -12.95 -3.31 5.26
CA ALA A 95 -12.64 -3.62 3.88
C ALA A 95 -12.57 -2.32 3.07
N ARG A 96 -11.55 -2.22 2.20
CA ARG A 96 -11.38 -1.10 1.27
C ARG A 96 -11.18 -1.62 -0.13
N ARG A 97 -12.01 -1.15 -1.08
CA ARG A 97 -11.95 -1.55 -2.49
C ARG A 97 -11.78 -0.32 -3.37
N PHE A 98 -10.82 -0.36 -4.28
CA PHE A 98 -10.58 0.72 -5.24
C PHE A 98 -9.98 0.18 -6.54
N ARG A 99 -10.00 0.97 -7.62
CA ARG A 99 -9.39 0.57 -8.90
C ARG A 99 -7.89 0.88 -8.90
N ALA A 100 -7.10 -0.04 -9.44
CA ALA A 100 -5.67 0.15 -9.65
C ALA A 100 -5.37 1.37 -10.54
N ARG A 101 -6.24 1.61 -11.54
CA ARG A 101 -6.14 2.77 -12.44
C ARG A 101 -6.26 4.09 -11.71
N ASP A 102 -7.33 4.28 -10.95
CA ASP A 102 -7.59 5.52 -10.21
C ASP A 102 -6.46 5.83 -9.22
N ALA A 103 -6.00 4.81 -8.49
CA ALA A 103 -4.86 4.94 -7.57
C ALA A 103 -3.57 5.34 -8.31
N LEU A 104 -3.29 4.77 -9.48
CA LEU A 104 -2.12 5.14 -10.26
C LEU A 104 -2.20 6.60 -10.73
N GLU A 105 -3.31 6.98 -11.35
CA GLU A 105 -3.51 8.31 -11.94
C GLU A 105 -3.43 9.41 -10.88
N VAL A 106 -4.12 9.23 -9.76
CA VAL A 106 -4.05 10.18 -8.64
C VAL A 106 -2.65 10.21 -8.04
N GLY A 107 -2.01 9.06 -7.84
CA GLY A 107 -0.66 8.98 -7.28
C GLY A 107 0.37 9.73 -8.13
N LEU A 108 0.35 9.52 -9.45
CA LEU A 108 1.23 10.23 -10.38
C LEU A 108 0.98 11.75 -10.37
N ALA A 109 -0.28 12.18 -10.29
CA ALA A 109 -0.63 13.59 -10.22
C ALA A 109 -0.19 14.25 -8.90
N GLU A 110 -0.37 13.57 -7.76
CA GLU A 110 0.02 14.10 -6.46
C GLU A 110 1.54 14.11 -6.26
N TYR A 111 2.29 13.15 -6.82
CA TYR A 111 3.75 13.17 -6.77
C TYR A 111 4.38 14.36 -7.50
N ARG A 112 3.70 14.95 -8.48
CA ARG A 112 4.14 16.19 -9.13
C ARG A 112 4.07 17.40 -8.19
N LYS A 113 3.23 17.33 -7.16
CA LYS A 113 3.04 18.38 -6.16
C LYS A 113 3.90 18.13 -4.93
N ASP A 114 3.99 16.88 -4.49
CA ASP A 114 4.77 16.45 -3.32
C ASP A 114 5.67 15.26 -3.68
N SER A 115 6.97 15.52 -3.83
CA SER A 115 7.96 14.46 -4.13
C SER A 115 8.19 13.47 -2.96
N LEU A 116 7.67 13.77 -1.77
CA LEU A 116 7.73 12.95 -0.57
C LEU A 116 6.34 12.44 -0.16
N LEU A 117 5.40 12.36 -1.11
CA LEU A 117 4.01 11.98 -0.88
C LEU A 117 3.87 10.70 -0.06
N PHE A 118 4.70 9.68 -0.23
CA PHE A 118 4.58 8.46 0.56
C PHE A 118 5.58 8.36 1.72
N ALA A 119 6.46 9.33 1.94
CA ALA A 119 7.34 9.32 3.10
C ALA A 119 6.57 9.76 4.35
N ILE A 120 6.93 9.20 5.51
CA ILE A 120 6.45 9.68 6.81
C ILE A 120 6.87 11.16 6.97
N ALA A 121 5.89 12.03 7.20
CA ALA A 121 6.10 13.44 7.50
C ALA A 121 5.67 13.71 8.96
N GLY A 122 6.47 14.45 9.72
CA GLY A 122 6.11 14.83 11.11
C GLY A 122 6.20 13.70 12.15
N GLY A 123 6.79 12.55 11.80
CA GLY A 123 7.13 11.49 12.76
C GLY A 123 6.01 10.52 13.14
N SER A 124 4.82 10.63 12.54
CA SER A 124 3.71 9.71 12.77
C SER A 124 3.01 9.31 11.46
N LEU A 125 2.32 8.17 11.48
CA LEU A 125 1.48 7.72 10.37
C LEU A 125 0.15 8.47 10.37
N THR A 126 -0.34 8.77 9.16
CA THR A 126 -1.70 9.29 8.98
C THR A 126 -2.71 8.29 9.54
N GLN A 127 -3.57 8.78 10.43
CA GLN A 127 -4.68 8.01 10.99
C GLN A 127 -5.80 7.92 9.97
N LEU A 128 -6.32 6.71 9.77
CA LEU A 128 -7.49 6.49 8.91
C LEU A 128 -8.76 6.79 9.69
N ARG A 129 -9.80 7.25 8.98
CA ARG A 129 -11.11 7.58 9.59
C ARG A 129 -11.76 6.36 10.23
N ASP A 130 -11.60 5.20 9.59
CA ASP A 130 -12.26 3.96 9.94
C ASP A 130 -11.28 2.86 10.36
N GLY A 131 -11.68 2.16 11.41
CA GLY A 131 -10.99 1.01 11.98
C GLY A 131 -9.99 1.37 13.07
N VAL A 132 -9.79 0.45 14.00
CA VAL A 132 -8.75 0.55 15.04
C VAL A 132 -7.52 -0.21 14.57
N LEU A 133 -6.35 0.40 14.69
CA LEU A 133 -5.06 -0.27 14.49
C LEU A 133 -4.73 -1.08 15.75
N THR A 134 -4.86 -2.41 15.69
CA THR A 134 -4.86 -3.24 16.91
C THR A 134 -3.50 -3.78 17.34
N GLU A 135 -2.42 -3.61 16.57
CA GLU A 135 -1.14 -4.30 16.82
C GLU A 135 0.11 -3.47 16.46
N GLU A 136 1.27 -4.01 16.86
CA GLU A 136 2.63 -3.47 16.61
C GLU A 136 2.99 -3.42 15.12
N LEU A 137 4.04 -2.64 14.81
CA LEU A 137 4.58 -2.44 13.47
C LEU A 137 4.70 -3.77 12.72
N HIS A 138 4.13 -3.85 11.51
CA HIS A 138 4.03 -5.02 10.64
C HIS A 138 2.89 -6.03 10.87
N ASN A 139 2.12 -5.91 11.95
CA ASN A 139 0.91 -6.70 12.19
C ASN A 139 -0.36 -5.86 12.23
N GLU A 140 -0.33 -4.65 11.69
CA GLU A 140 -1.42 -3.70 11.79
C GLU A 140 -2.70 -4.26 11.15
N LYS A 141 -3.71 -4.49 11.98
CA LYS A 141 -5.07 -4.84 11.53
C LYS A 141 -5.93 -3.59 11.56
N SER A 142 -6.84 -3.46 10.61
CA SER A 142 -7.89 -2.43 10.59
C SER A 142 -9.22 -3.13 10.74
N VAL A 143 -9.71 -3.19 11.98
CA VAL A 143 -10.98 -3.85 12.32
C VAL A 143 -12.01 -2.84 12.77
N ILE A 144 -13.28 -3.16 12.57
CA ILE A 144 -14.38 -2.36 13.11
C ILE A 144 -14.26 -2.41 14.63
N ASP A 145 -14.42 -1.26 15.28
CA ASP A 145 -14.44 -1.16 16.74
C ASP A 145 -15.64 -1.97 17.29
N PRO A 146 -15.41 -3.11 17.96
CA PRO A 146 -16.51 -3.95 18.46
C PRO A 146 -17.40 -3.19 19.46
N ALA A 147 -16.85 -2.22 20.19
CA ALA A 147 -17.61 -1.41 21.14
C ALA A 147 -18.67 -0.54 20.43
N LYS A 148 -18.43 -0.15 19.18
CA LYS A 148 -19.37 0.61 18.35
C LYS A 148 -20.39 -0.27 17.62
N ILE A 149 -20.09 -1.56 17.41
CA ILE A 149 -21.01 -2.50 16.76
C ILE A 149 -22.12 -2.93 17.73
N TYR A 150 -21.75 -3.14 19.00
CA TYR A 150 -22.64 -3.69 20.03
C TYR A 150 -23.09 -2.64 21.05
N GLU A 151 -23.24 -1.38 20.67
CA GLU A 151 -23.91 -0.40 21.54
C GLU A 151 -25.28 -0.96 21.93
N ARG A 152 -25.38 -1.49 23.16
CA ARG A 152 -26.65 -1.87 23.76
C ARG A 152 -27.44 -0.58 23.86
N LYS A 153 -28.49 -0.46 23.04
CA LYS A 153 -29.57 0.48 23.32
C LYS A 153 -30.05 0.19 24.74
N GLN A 154 -29.72 1.07 25.68
CA GLN A 154 -30.32 1.11 27.00
C GLN A 154 -31.75 1.64 26.89
#